data_AF-A0A7C1F2L7-F1
#
_entry.id   AF-A0A7C1F2L7-F1
#
_cell.length_a   1.000
_cell.length_b   1.000
_cell.length_c   1.000
_cell.angle_alpha   90.00
_cell.angle_beta   90.00
_cell.angle_gamma   90.00
#
_symmetry.space_group_name_H-M   'P 1'
#
loop_
_entity.id
_entity.type
_entity.pdbx_description
1 polymer ?
#
loop_
_entity_poly.entity_id
_entity_poly.type
_entity_poly.pdbx_seq_one_letter_code
_entity_poly.pdbx_strand_id
1 'polypeptide(L)'
;MTQLDNTHEEGATFCAVHPDRETGLRCISCNRLMCVECAVRTPVGYRCKECVRGQESKFFTANSADDIVTFAVCAVLTGIAAAVLGQFPFGIWIAIIAGLPLGGAISEVALRATGRRRSRYSHTIAGAAAVIGGLAGAGLTVIIRYNSAVAEALRQMGGAAGNINIPPISLDVIVSGIFSDIGTLILIGLIAFAVYGRYRMKL
;
A
#
# COMPACT_ATOMS: atom_id res chain seq x y z
N MET A 1 -36.18 53.00 43.40
CA MET A 1 -35.86 51.62 43.83
C MET A 1 -35.44 50.87 42.58
N THR A 2 -34.14 50.93 42.29
CA THR A 2 -33.20 49.77 42.28
C THR A 2 -33.28 49.01 40.96
N GLN A 3 -32.48 49.41 39.97
CA GLN A 3 -31.22 48.75 39.58
C GLN A 3 -31.38 47.25 39.36
N LEU A 4 -31.34 46.83 38.10
CA LEU A 4 -30.44 45.77 37.58
C LEU A 4 -30.26 46.01 36.07
N ASP A 5 -29.40 46.99 35.75
CA ASP A 5 -28.68 46.99 34.48
C ASP A 5 -27.69 45.82 34.56
N ASN A 6 -28.12 44.64 34.10
CA ASN A 6 -27.22 43.53 33.90
C ASN A 6 -26.50 43.77 32.57
N THR A 7 -25.57 44.73 32.57
CA THR A 7 -24.41 44.61 31.70
C THR A 7 -23.72 43.33 32.14
N HIS A 8 -24.02 42.26 31.41
CA HIS A 8 -23.10 41.15 31.33
C HIS A 8 -21.79 41.74 30.78
N GLU A 9 -20.90 42.18 31.67
CA GLU A 9 -19.46 42.19 31.44
C GLU A 9 -19.02 40.72 31.24
N GLU A 10 -19.55 40.09 30.19
CA GLU A 10 -19.08 38.83 29.66
C GLU A 10 -17.71 39.13 29.08
N GLY A 11 -16.69 39.03 29.94
CA GLY A 11 -15.29 39.24 29.55
C GLY A 11 -15.04 38.52 28.24
N ALA A 12 -14.74 39.32 27.20
CA ALA A 12 -14.62 38.84 25.84
C ALA A 12 -13.73 37.59 25.81
N THR A 13 -14.31 36.43 25.51
CA THR A 13 -13.56 35.19 25.50
C THR A 13 -12.87 35.07 24.16
N PHE A 14 -11.55 35.04 24.15
CA PHE A 14 -10.77 34.94 22.92
C PHE A 14 -10.45 33.49 22.56
N CYS A 15 -10.23 33.23 21.28
CA CYS A 15 -9.79 31.91 20.83
C CYS A 15 -8.40 31.62 21.41
N ALA A 16 -8.22 30.41 21.97
CA ALA A 16 -6.94 30.00 22.56
C ALA A 16 -5.77 29.96 21.54
N VAL A 17 -6.07 29.92 20.24
CA VAL A 17 -5.08 29.94 19.15
C VAL A 17 -4.95 31.33 18.52
N HIS A 18 -6.05 32.11 18.52
CA HIS A 18 -6.12 33.42 17.88
C HIS A 18 -6.62 34.44 18.91
N PRO A 19 -5.72 35.08 19.66
CA PRO A 19 -6.10 36.04 20.69
C PRO A 19 -6.80 37.28 20.10
N ASP A 20 -6.66 37.55 18.81
CA ASP A 20 -7.30 38.69 18.13
C ASP A 20 -8.78 38.45 17.78
N ARG A 21 -9.33 37.26 18.08
CA ARG A 21 -10.71 36.90 17.73
C ARG A 21 -11.54 36.53 18.94
N GLU A 22 -12.56 37.34 19.19
CA GLU A 22 -13.61 37.06 20.17
C GLU A 22 -14.44 35.85 19.73
N THR A 23 -14.76 34.97 20.67
CA THR A 23 -15.51 33.75 20.40
C THR A 23 -16.26 33.23 21.62
N GLY A 24 -17.50 32.79 21.41
CA GLY A 24 -18.28 32.05 22.40
C GLY A 24 -18.25 30.52 22.23
N LEU A 25 -17.58 30.00 21.19
CA LEU A 25 -17.59 28.56 20.90
C LEU A 25 -16.59 27.80 21.78
N ARG A 26 -17.04 26.66 22.32
CA ARG A 26 -16.22 25.74 23.14
C ARG A 26 -16.23 24.33 22.58
N CYS A 27 -15.12 23.62 22.76
CA CYS A 27 -14.99 22.22 22.36
C CYS A 27 -15.83 21.32 23.25
N ILE A 28 -16.66 20.46 22.69
CA ILE A 28 -17.46 19.52 23.50
C ILE A 28 -16.61 18.50 24.29
N SER A 29 -15.35 18.25 23.86
CA SER A 29 -14.47 17.26 24.49
C SER A 29 -13.50 17.83 25.53
N CYS A 30 -12.98 19.05 25.30
CA CYS A 30 -11.95 19.64 26.16
C CYS A 30 -12.32 21.03 26.68
N ASN A 31 -13.52 21.51 26.35
CA ASN A 31 -14.08 22.81 26.72
C ASN A 31 -13.23 24.04 26.35
N ARG A 32 -12.19 23.86 25.52
CA ARG A 32 -11.33 24.95 25.04
C ARG A 32 -12.11 25.89 24.12
N LEU A 33 -11.92 27.20 24.31
CA LEU A 33 -12.43 28.27 23.45
C LEU A 33 -11.79 28.22 22.06
N MET A 34 -12.59 28.29 21.01
CA MET A 34 -12.12 28.24 19.63
C MET A 34 -12.95 29.16 18.72
N CYS A 35 -12.31 29.84 17.77
CA CYS A 35 -13.06 30.57 16.75
C CYS A 35 -13.72 29.63 15.73
N VAL A 36 -14.65 30.17 14.92
CA VAL A 36 -15.37 29.42 13.86
C VAL A 36 -14.42 28.72 12.88
N GLU A 37 -13.24 29.32 12.62
CA GLU A 37 -12.22 28.79 11.71
C GLU A 37 -11.38 27.65 12.34
N CYS A 38 -11.32 27.59 13.66
CA CYS A 38 -10.68 26.51 14.42
C CYS A 38 -11.64 25.34 14.72
N ALA A 39 -12.94 25.53 14.50
CA ALA A 39 -13.97 24.55 14.80
C ALA A 39 -14.12 23.51 13.67
N VAL A 40 -14.07 22.23 14.03
CA VAL A 40 -14.33 21.11 13.13
C VAL A 40 -15.74 20.59 13.41
N ARG A 41 -16.60 20.54 12.38
CA ARG A 41 -17.92 19.94 12.50
C ARG A 41 -17.79 18.42 12.63
N THR A 42 -18.42 17.88 13.67
CA THR A 42 -18.60 16.44 13.91
C THR A 42 -20.11 16.16 14.02
N PRO A 43 -20.57 14.92 13.83
CA PRO A 43 -22.00 14.60 13.88
C PRO A 43 -22.69 14.94 15.21
N VAL A 44 -21.93 15.08 16.29
CA VAL A 44 -22.40 15.43 17.64
C VAL A 44 -22.12 16.89 18.03
N GLY A 45 -21.58 17.73 17.13
CA GLY A 45 -21.30 19.14 17.39
C GLY A 45 -19.90 19.59 16.95
N TYR A 46 -19.35 20.62 17.60
CA TYR A 46 -18.04 21.19 17.25
C TYR A 46 -16.92 20.64 18.14
N ARG A 47 -15.81 20.21 17.52
CA ARG A 47 -14.56 19.83 18.20
C ARG A 47 -13.39 20.68 17.73
N CYS A 48 -12.39 20.86 18.59
CA CYS A 48 -11.15 21.54 18.22
C CYS A 48 -10.22 20.62 17.42
N LYS A 49 -9.35 21.21 16.59
CA LYS A 49 -8.39 20.49 15.74
C LYS A 49 -7.46 19.56 16.53
N GLU A 50 -7.06 19.93 17.75
CA GLU A 50 -6.23 19.09 18.62
C GLU A 50 -6.94 17.82 19.08
N CYS A 51 -8.21 17.93 19.51
CA CYS A 51 -8.98 16.74 19.91
C CYS A 51 -9.25 15.81 18.73
N VAL A 52 -9.47 16.36 17.54
CA VAL A 52 -9.62 15.56 16.31
C VAL A 52 -8.31 14.87 15.95
N ARG A 53 -7.18 15.59 15.96
CA ARG A 53 -5.84 15.03 15.72
C ARG A 53 -5.43 13.98 16.76
N GLY A 54 -5.78 14.18 18.02
CA GLY A 54 -5.52 13.25 19.12
C GLY A 54 -6.38 11.97 19.03
N GLN A 55 -7.58 12.04 18.45
CA GLN A 55 -8.33 10.84 18.10
C GLN A 55 -7.70 10.15 16.89
N GLU A 56 -7.33 10.90 15.85
CA GLU A 56 -6.66 10.36 14.66
C GLU A 56 -5.36 9.63 15.03
N SER A 57 -4.55 10.18 15.93
CA SER A 57 -3.29 9.56 16.39
C SER A 57 -3.48 8.28 17.21
N LYS A 58 -4.59 8.13 17.95
CA LYS A 58 -4.92 6.87 18.64
C LYS A 58 -5.23 5.73 17.67
N PHE A 59 -5.76 6.04 16.48
CA PHE A 59 -5.99 5.05 15.42
C PHE A 59 -4.72 4.74 14.60
N PHE A 60 -3.72 5.63 14.61
CA PHE A 60 -2.44 5.44 13.93
C PHE A 60 -1.33 5.07 14.92
N THR A 61 -1.44 3.88 15.50
CA THR A 61 -0.38 3.21 16.28
C THR A 61 0.42 2.22 15.42
N ALA A 62 0.54 2.50 14.12
CA ALA A 62 1.38 1.71 13.23
C ALA A 62 2.85 2.01 13.55
N ASN A 63 3.57 0.97 13.97
CA ASN A 63 5.02 1.03 14.10
C ASN A 63 5.62 0.91 12.69
N SER A 64 6.75 1.57 12.41
CA SER A 64 7.44 1.44 11.11
C SER A 64 7.77 -0.02 10.76
N ALA A 65 7.87 -0.88 11.78
CA ALA A 65 8.01 -2.32 11.62
C ALA A 65 6.80 -3.00 10.92
N ASP A 66 5.57 -2.54 11.15
CA ASP A 66 4.37 -3.13 10.55
C ASP A 66 4.29 -2.84 9.05
N ASP A 67 4.77 -1.67 8.63
CA ASP A 67 4.88 -1.29 7.21
C ASP A 67 5.95 -2.15 6.50
N ILE A 68 7.09 -2.42 7.16
CA ILE A 68 8.14 -3.31 6.62
C ILE A 68 7.63 -4.75 6.49
N VAL A 69 6.91 -5.27 7.50
CA VAL A 69 6.33 -6.62 7.43
C VAL A 69 5.31 -6.72 6.31
N THR A 70 4.43 -5.72 6.15
CA THR A 70 3.47 -5.68 5.02
C THR A 70 4.20 -5.71 3.68
N PHE A 71 5.25 -4.89 3.53
CA PHE A 71 6.04 -4.85 2.31
C PHE A 71 6.70 -6.20 2.01
N ALA A 72 7.38 -6.79 2.99
CA ALA A 72 8.08 -8.06 2.84
C ALA A 72 7.11 -9.19 2.46
N VAL A 73 5.98 -9.32 3.15
CA VAL A 73 4.99 -10.38 2.89
C VAL A 73 4.36 -10.21 1.50
N CYS A 74 3.93 -9.01 1.14
CA CYS A 74 3.32 -8.76 -0.16
C CYS A 74 4.32 -8.98 -1.31
N ALA A 75 5.56 -8.52 -1.17
CA ALA A 75 6.59 -8.70 -2.18
C ALA A 75 6.95 -10.19 -2.38
N VAL A 76 7.21 -10.91 -1.28
CA VAL A 76 7.59 -12.33 -1.34
C VAL A 76 6.46 -13.18 -1.93
N LEU A 77 5.22 -13.03 -1.44
CA LEU A 77 4.11 -13.84 -1.93
C LEU A 77 3.76 -13.54 -3.38
N THR A 78 3.81 -12.27 -3.79
CA THR A 78 3.54 -11.90 -5.19
C THR A 78 4.66 -12.39 -6.12
N GLY A 79 5.92 -12.32 -5.67
CA GLY A 79 7.04 -12.86 -6.43
C GLY A 79 6.97 -14.38 -6.60
N ILE A 80 6.61 -15.12 -5.54
CA ILE A 80 6.39 -16.57 -5.63
C ILE A 80 5.23 -16.88 -6.58
N ALA A 81 4.11 -16.16 -6.47
CA ALA A 81 2.96 -16.36 -7.36
C ALA A 81 3.35 -16.11 -8.83
N ALA A 82 4.07 -15.01 -9.11
CA ALA A 82 4.54 -14.69 -10.45
C ALA A 82 5.54 -15.73 -10.98
N ALA A 83 6.47 -16.21 -10.15
CA ALA A 83 7.45 -17.21 -10.56
C ALA A 83 6.82 -18.59 -10.85
N VAL A 84 5.87 -19.03 -10.03
CA VAL A 84 5.20 -20.33 -10.20
C VAL A 84 4.24 -20.28 -11.39
N LEU A 85 3.40 -19.25 -11.47
CA LEU A 85 2.38 -19.17 -12.52
C LEU A 85 2.98 -18.75 -13.87
N GLY A 86 4.08 -17.99 -13.85
CA GLY A 86 4.86 -17.66 -15.03
C GLY A 86 5.53 -18.86 -15.68
N GLN A 87 5.62 -20.02 -15.01
CA GLN A 87 6.13 -21.24 -15.64
C GLN A 87 5.11 -21.87 -16.62
N PHE A 88 3.82 -21.57 -16.48
CA PHE A 88 2.77 -22.19 -17.28
C PHE A 88 2.47 -21.39 -18.56
N PRO A 89 2.36 -22.04 -19.74
CA PRO A 89 2.15 -21.36 -21.03
C PRO A 89 0.72 -20.79 -21.19
N PHE A 90 -0.26 -21.27 -20.42
CA PHE A 90 -1.66 -20.76 -20.45
C PHE A 90 -1.85 -19.50 -19.59
N GLY A 91 -0.84 -18.62 -19.58
CA GLY A 91 -0.68 -17.54 -18.60
C GLY A 91 -1.86 -16.55 -18.56
N ILE A 92 -2.48 -16.20 -19.69
CA ILE A 92 -3.55 -15.19 -19.73
C ILE A 92 -4.83 -15.68 -19.03
N TRP A 93 -5.28 -16.90 -19.31
CA TRP A 93 -6.50 -17.45 -18.70
C TRP A 93 -6.33 -17.64 -17.20
N ILE A 94 -5.16 -18.17 -16.80
CA ILE A 94 -4.81 -18.36 -15.40
C ILE A 94 -4.65 -17.00 -14.70
N ALA A 95 -4.07 -15.99 -15.35
CA ALA A 95 -3.90 -14.66 -14.79
C ALA A 95 -5.23 -14.00 -14.42
N ILE A 96 -6.22 -14.08 -15.32
CA ILE A 96 -7.54 -13.47 -15.10
C ILE A 96 -8.29 -14.20 -13.98
N ILE A 97 -8.30 -15.53 -14.00
CA ILE A 97 -9.07 -16.33 -13.04
C ILE A 97 -8.40 -16.34 -11.67
N ALA A 98 -7.08 -16.50 -11.63
CA ALA A 98 -6.32 -16.67 -10.39
C ALA A 98 -5.87 -15.34 -9.78
N GLY A 99 -5.69 -14.28 -10.57
CA GLY A 99 -5.12 -13.01 -10.11
C GLY A 99 -5.92 -12.36 -8.96
N LEU A 100 -7.25 -12.31 -9.09
CA LEU A 100 -8.13 -11.75 -8.06
C LEU A 100 -8.14 -12.58 -6.75
N PRO A 101 -8.35 -13.91 -6.76
CA PRO A 101 -8.29 -14.71 -5.55
C PRO A 101 -6.89 -14.75 -4.92
N LEU A 102 -5.81 -14.76 -5.72
CA LEU A 102 -4.44 -14.66 -5.22
C LEU A 102 -4.19 -13.32 -4.52
N GLY A 103 -4.55 -12.20 -5.15
CA GLY A 103 -4.41 -10.89 -4.51
C GLY A 103 -5.22 -10.79 -3.21
N GLY A 104 -6.39 -11.42 -3.17
CA GLY A 104 -7.18 -11.58 -1.96
C GLY A 104 -6.47 -12.40 -0.87
N ALA A 105 -5.92 -13.57 -1.22
CA ALA A 105 -5.22 -14.44 -0.29
C ALA A 105 -3.95 -13.77 0.26
N ILE A 106 -3.13 -13.16 -0.60
CA ILE A 106 -1.92 -12.42 -0.24
C ILE A 106 -2.23 -11.33 0.78
N SER A 107 -3.28 -10.56 0.52
CA SER A 107 -3.72 -9.49 1.41
C SER A 107 -4.18 -10.01 2.78
N GLU A 108 -4.86 -11.15 2.82
CA GLU A 108 -5.31 -11.76 4.08
C GLU A 108 -4.13 -12.25 4.92
N VAL A 109 -3.12 -12.84 4.28
CA VAL A 109 -1.88 -13.25 4.96
C VAL A 109 -1.12 -12.04 5.50
N ALA A 110 -0.95 -11.00 4.69
CA ALA A 110 -0.29 -9.76 5.12
C ALA A 110 -1.02 -9.09 6.31
N LEU A 111 -2.36 -9.05 6.29
CA LEU A 111 -3.16 -8.50 7.39
C LEU A 111 -3.10 -9.34 8.67
N ARG A 112 -2.97 -10.66 8.56
CA ARG A 112 -2.78 -11.54 9.72
C ARG A 112 -1.39 -11.36 10.32
N ALA A 113 -0.36 -11.19 9.48
CA ALA A 113 1.00 -10.96 9.94
C ALA A 113 1.18 -9.65 10.72
N THR A 114 0.46 -8.59 10.35
CA THR A 114 0.51 -7.28 11.04
C THR A 114 -0.51 -7.11 12.15
N GLY A 115 -1.23 -8.17 12.52
CA GLY A 115 -2.24 -8.13 13.58
C GLY A 115 -3.40 -7.16 13.30
N ARG A 116 -3.72 -6.92 12.02
CA ARG A 116 -4.76 -5.98 11.55
C ARG A 116 -4.58 -4.54 12.06
N ARG A 117 -3.34 -4.13 12.38
CA ARG A 117 -3.02 -2.77 12.81
C ARG A 117 -3.21 -1.78 11.65
N ARG A 118 -3.80 -0.62 11.93
CA ARG A 118 -4.28 0.34 10.91
C ARG A 118 -3.18 1.36 10.60
N SER A 119 -2.48 1.20 9.46
CA SER A 119 -1.47 2.15 8.98
C SER A 119 -2.03 3.08 7.90
N ARG A 120 -1.71 4.38 8.00
CA ARG A 120 -2.17 5.46 7.09
C ARG A 120 -1.63 5.29 5.65
N TYR A 121 -0.47 4.65 5.51
CA TYR A 121 0.24 4.47 4.23
C TYR A 121 0.23 3.03 3.69
N SER A 122 -0.50 2.12 4.35
CA SER A 122 -0.48 0.70 4.03
C SER A 122 -0.89 0.38 2.58
N HIS A 123 -1.80 1.17 1.99
CA HIS A 123 -2.31 0.92 0.64
C HIS A 123 -1.26 1.14 -0.46
N THR A 124 -0.45 2.21 -0.38
CA THR A 124 0.62 2.46 -1.37
C THR A 124 1.76 1.49 -1.19
N ILE A 125 2.13 1.17 0.05
CA ILE A 125 3.23 0.24 0.36
C ILE A 125 2.88 -1.17 -0.12
N ALA A 126 1.67 -1.66 0.16
CA ALA A 126 1.24 -2.99 -0.25
C ALA A 126 1.13 -3.13 -1.78
N GLY A 127 0.61 -2.11 -2.46
CA GLY A 127 0.55 -2.08 -3.93
C GLY A 127 1.94 -2.04 -4.57
N ALA A 128 2.84 -1.18 -4.08
CA ALA A 128 4.22 -1.09 -4.56
C ALA A 128 4.99 -2.40 -4.31
N ALA A 129 4.81 -3.02 -3.13
CA ALA A 129 5.41 -4.31 -2.80
C ALA A 129 4.99 -5.41 -3.77
N ALA A 130 3.70 -5.48 -4.11
CA ALA A 130 3.17 -6.46 -5.06
C ALA A 130 3.81 -6.29 -6.46
N VAL A 131 3.95 -5.06 -6.94
CA VAL A 131 4.58 -4.79 -8.25
C VAL A 131 6.07 -5.17 -8.23
N ILE A 132 6.81 -4.72 -7.21
CA ILE A 132 8.25 -5.00 -7.09
C ILE A 132 8.50 -6.50 -6.96
N GLY A 133 7.75 -7.17 -6.09
CA GLY A 133 7.84 -8.62 -5.90
C GLY A 133 7.48 -9.38 -7.16
N GLY A 134 6.41 -8.98 -7.84
CA GLY A 134 5.97 -9.57 -9.10
C GLY A 134 7.01 -9.45 -10.22
N LEU A 135 7.61 -8.28 -10.40
CA LEU A 135 8.66 -8.06 -11.38
C LEU A 135 9.93 -8.88 -11.07
N ALA A 136 10.31 -8.97 -9.79
CA ALA A 136 11.43 -9.80 -9.37
C ALA A 136 11.16 -11.29 -9.65
N GLY A 137 9.93 -11.76 -9.39
CA GLY A 137 9.49 -13.12 -9.71
C GLY A 137 9.47 -13.39 -11.22
N ALA A 138 8.98 -12.45 -12.01
CA ALA A 138 8.99 -12.53 -13.48
C ALA A 138 10.42 -12.59 -14.05
N GLY A 139 11.32 -11.76 -13.54
CA GLY A 139 12.74 -11.80 -13.90
C GLY A 139 13.38 -13.15 -13.59
N LEU A 140 13.06 -13.73 -12.42
CA LEU A 140 13.54 -15.06 -12.04
C LEU A 140 13.08 -16.14 -13.02
N THR A 141 11.81 -16.13 -13.47
CA THR A 141 11.33 -17.08 -14.48
C THR A 141 12.05 -16.94 -15.82
N VAL A 142 12.34 -15.72 -16.26
CA VAL A 142 13.10 -15.49 -17.50
C VAL A 142 14.51 -16.06 -17.39
N ILE A 143 15.18 -15.87 -16.24
CA ILE A 143 16.50 -16.44 -15.98
C ILE A 143 16.47 -17.98 -16.03
N ILE A 144 15.47 -18.62 -15.42
CA ILE A 144 15.33 -20.08 -15.42
C ILE A 144 15.08 -20.61 -16.84
N ARG A 145 14.21 -19.96 -17.61
CA ARG A 145 13.92 -20.31 -19.01
C ARG A 145 15.15 -20.14 -19.90
N TYR A 146 15.89 -19.05 -19.72
CA TYR A 146 17.13 -18.80 -20.45
C TYR A 146 18.18 -19.88 -20.13
N ASN A 147 18.41 -20.20 -18.84
CA ASN A 147 19.39 -21.21 -18.43
C ASN A 147 19.05 -22.62 -18.96
N SER A 148 17.77 -22.99 -18.92
CA SER A 148 17.31 -24.29 -19.46
C SER A 148 17.44 -24.36 -20.99
N ALA A 149 17.17 -23.27 -21.71
CA ALA A 149 17.38 -23.18 -23.15
C ALA A 149 18.87 -23.29 -23.53
N VAL A 150 19.75 -22.61 -22.79
CA VAL A 150 21.21 -22.71 -22.99
C VAL A 150 21.72 -24.13 -22.68
N ALA A 151 21.24 -24.74 -21.58
CA ALA A 151 21.61 -26.11 -21.23
C ALA A 151 21.20 -27.12 -22.31
N GLU A 152 20.01 -26.96 -22.90
CA GLU A 152 19.54 -27.81 -23.99
C GLU A 152 20.34 -27.59 -25.28
N ALA A 153 20.66 -26.33 -25.62
CA ALA A 153 21.53 -26.01 -26.75
C ALA A 153 22.93 -26.64 -26.59
N LEU A 154 23.50 -26.59 -25.39
CA LEU A 154 24.79 -27.24 -25.08
C LEU A 154 24.71 -28.77 -25.18
N ARG A 155 23.60 -29.38 -24.74
CA ARG A 155 23.37 -30.84 -24.87
C ARG A 155 23.27 -31.27 -26.34
N GLN A 156 22.60 -30.49 -27.18
CA GLN A 156 22.48 -30.78 -28.61
C GLN A 156 23.82 -30.66 -29.35
N MET A 157 24.73 -29.82 -28.88
CA MET A 157 26.02 -29.58 -29.55
C MET A 157 27.15 -30.54 -29.16
N GLY A 158 26.94 -31.47 -28.21
CA GLY A 158 27.72 -32.70 -28.05
C GLY A 158 29.26 -32.58 -28.05
N GLY A 159 29.84 -31.46 -27.59
CA GLY A 159 31.30 -31.25 -27.54
C GLY A 159 31.90 -30.28 -28.57
N ALA A 160 31.12 -29.69 -29.48
CA ALA A 160 31.59 -28.62 -30.36
C ALA A 160 31.58 -27.24 -29.66
N ALA A 161 32.19 -27.13 -28.47
CA ALA A 161 32.20 -25.91 -27.66
C ALA A 161 33.27 -24.87 -28.10
N GLY A 162 33.82 -25.00 -29.31
CA GLY A 162 35.02 -24.29 -29.72
C GLY A 162 34.85 -22.82 -30.13
N ASN A 163 33.62 -22.36 -30.45
CA ASN A 163 33.40 -20.96 -30.85
C ASN A 163 31.92 -20.54 -30.77
N ILE A 164 31.28 -20.78 -29.62
CA ILE A 164 29.88 -20.39 -29.42
C ILE A 164 29.87 -19.11 -28.59
N ASN A 165 29.47 -18.02 -29.21
CA ASN A 165 29.21 -16.76 -28.50
C ASN A 165 27.85 -16.92 -27.80
N ILE A 166 27.83 -17.51 -26.61
CA ILE A 166 26.63 -17.53 -25.77
C ILE A 166 26.35 -16.08 -25.43
N PRO A 167 25.22 -15.48 -25.89
CA PRO A 167 24.93 -14.09 -25.58
C PRO A 167 24.89 -13.99 -24.05
N PRO A 168 25.70 -13.13 -23.40
CA PRO A 168 25.66 -13.02 -21.95
C PRO A 168 24.23 -12.69 -21.49
N ILE A 169 23.89 -13.03 -20.25
CA ILE A 169 22.65 -12.57 -19.61
C ILE A 169 22.76 -11.03 -19.51
N SER A 170 22.35 -10.36 -20.57
CA SER A 170 22.25 -8.92 -20.64
C SER A 170 20.90 -8.52 -20.07
N LEU A 171 20.85 -7.31 -19.49
CA LEU A 171 19.60 -6.73 -19.01
C LEU A 171 18.54 -6.69 -20.11
N ASP A 172 18.94 -6.56 -21.37
CA ASP A 172 18.03 -6.53 -22.52
C ASP A 172 17.24 -7.83 -22.69
N VAL A 173 17.85 -8.99 -22.44
CA VAL A 173 17.17 -10.30 -22.52
C VAL A 173 16.17 -10.45 -21.37
N ILE A 174 16.53 -9.99 -20.16
CA ILE A 174 15.63 -10.03 -19.00
C ILE A 174 14.44 -9.12 -19.22
N VAL A 175 14.69 -7.87 -19.65
CA VAL A 175 13.65 -6.88 -19.90
C VAL A 175 12.74 -7.33 -21.03
N SER A 176 13.28 -7.71 -22.19
CA SER A 176 12.47 -8.20 -23.31
C SER A 176 11.68 -9.45 -22.94
N GLY A 177 12.26 -10.37 -22.15
CA GLY A 177 11.56 -11.55 -21.62
C GLY A 177 10.36 -11.18 -20.75
N ILE A 178 10.54 -10.27 -19.78
CA ILE A 178 9.45 -9.79 -18.91
C ILE A 178 8.33 -9.13 -19.71
N PHE A 179 8.67 -8.31 -20.71
CA PHE A 179 7.69 -7.63 -21.54
C PHE A 179 7.00 -8.53 -22.58
N SER A 180 7.63 -9.66 -22.94
CA SER A 180 7.04 -10.62 -23.88
C SER A 180 5.91 -11.46 -23.26
N ASP A 181 5.98 -11.74 -21.95
CA ASP A 181 4.97 -12.51 -21.23
C ASP A 181 3.83 -11.60 -20.72
N ILE A 182 2.95 -11.16 -21.63
CA ILE A 182 1.79 -10.29 -21.32
C ILE A 182 0.93 -10.88 -20.18
N GLY A 183 0.83 -12.21 -20.08
CA GLY A 183 0.07 -12.88 -19.03
C GLY A 183 0.60 -12.64 -17.61
N THR A 184 1.92 -12.64 -17.41
CA THR A 184 2.51 -12.38 -16.08
C THR A 184 2.33 -10.92 -15.68
N LEU A 185 2.44 -9.99 -16.64
CA LEU A 185 2.18 -8.57 -16.39
C LEU A 185 0.73 -8.30 -15.99
N ILE A 186 -0.24 -8.94 -16.67
CA ILE A 186 -1.66 -8.85 -16.30
C ILE A 186 -1.89 -9.42 -14.90
N LEU A 187 -1.28 -10.57 -14.58
CA LEU A 187 -1.38 -11.17 -13.24
C LEU A 187 -0.85 -10.23 -12.16
N ILE A 188 0.35 -9.67 -12.35
CA ILE A 188 0.96 -8.72 -11.40
C ILE A 188 0.05 -7.50 -11.23
N GLY A 189 -0.49 -6.96 -12.33
CA GLY A 189 -1.42 -5.85 -12.30
C GLY A 189 -2.71 -6.15 -11.54
N LEU A 190 -3.33 -7.31 -11.78
CA LEU A 190 -4.53 -7.75 -11.08
C LEU A 190 -4.29 -7.99 -9.59
N ILE A 191 -3.17 -8.61 -9.23
CA ILE A 191 -2.78 -8.82 -7.83
C ILE A 191 -2.57 -7.47 -7.15
N ALA A 192 -1.80 -6.56 -7.77
CA ALA A 192 -1.55 -5.23 -7.22
C ALA A 192 -2.85 -4.44 -7.04
N PHE A 193 -3.76 -4.49 -8.02
CA PHE A 193 -5.08 -3.85 -7.93
C PHE A 193 -5.94 -4.44 -6.81
N ALA A 194 -6.01 -5.77 -6.70
CA ALA A 194 -6.76 -6.46 -5.66
C ALA A 194 -6.22 -6.15 -4.25
N VAL A 195 -4.90 -6.16 -4.09
CA VAL A 195 -4.22 -5.80 -2.85
C VAL A 195 -4.50 -4.34 -2.49
N TYR A 196 -4.28 -3.42 -3.43
CA TYR A 196 -4.53 -2.00 -3.23
C TYR A 196 -6.00 -1.73 -2.84
N GLY A 197 -6.95 -2.30 -3.58
CA GLY A 197 -8.39 -2.12 -3.33
C GLY A 197 -8.81 -2.61 -1.95
N ARG A 198 -8.28 -3.77 -1.50
CA ARG A 198 -8.62 -4.34 -0.19
C ARG A 198 -8.06 -3.52 0.97
N TYR A 199 -6.86 -2.94 0.82
CA TYR A 199 -6.29 -2.03 1.82
C TYR A 199 -6.99 -0.66 1.83
N ARG A 200 -7.46 -0.17 0.67
CA ARG A 200 -8.22 1.10 0.58
C ARG A 200 -9.62 0.99 1.19
N MET A 201 -10.35 -0.10 0.92
CA MET A 201 -11.76 -0.25 1.34
C MET A 201 -11.95 -0.51 2.85
N LYS A 202 -10.88 -0.89 3.57
CA LYS A 202 -10.91 -1.08 5.03
C LYS A 202 -10.53 0.20 5.82
N LEU A 203 -10.27 1.31 5.13
CA LEU A 203 -10.06 2.64 5.73
C LEU A 203 -11.38 3.43 5.77
#